data_AF-A0AAV5ZTQ4-F1
#
_entry.id   AF-A0AAV5ZTQ4-F1
#
_cell.length_a   1.000
_cell.length_b   1.000
_cell.length_c   1.000
_cell.angle_alpha   90.00
_cell.angle_beta   90.00
_cell.angle_gamma   90.00
#
_symmetry.space_group_name_H-M   'P 1'
#
loop_
_entity.id
_entity.type
_entity.pdbx_description
1 polymer ?
#
loop_
_entity_poly.entity_id
_entity_poly.type
_entity_poly.pdbx_seq_one_letter_code
_entity_poly.pdbx_strand_id
1 'polypeptide(L)'
;MSVTTAQAVLPVLVPASAAPQDRGGRRVSLAGAARATGPLGGAARRAALAGLRADPRQAVQQDWIRCLICAASFRQLTNTHLRGHRLTADEYKRRFGYNRGRPLMCRALSRLYTERAVRNGLAARIRQRPILIRPELRRRGGTRTIALEELLTRREVRRRVREPLTAP
;
A
#
# COMPACT_ATOMS: atom_id res chain seq x y z
N MET A 1 22.70 -4.30 70.97
CA MET A 1 21.45 -4.79 70.36
C MET A 1 20.73 -3.57 69.80
N SER A 2 21.20 -3.06 68.66
CA SER A 2 20.64 -3.23 67.32
C SER A 2 19.53 -2.20 67.04
N VAL A 3 19.97 -1.04 66.54
CA VAL A 3 19.13 0.04 66.02
C VAL A 3 18.58 -0.36 64.65
N THR A 4 17.26 -0.48 64.53
CA THR A 4 16.58 -0.86 63.29
C THR A 4 16.14 0.41 62.53
N THR A 5 16.90 0.79 61.52
CA THR A 5 16.56 1.87 60.58
C THR A 5 15.60 1.35 59.51
N ALA A 6 14.34 1.79 59.55
CA ALA A 6 13.38 1.55 58.49
C ALA A 6 13.61 2.53 57.32
N GLN A 7 14.16 2.04 56.21
CA GLN A 7 14.26 2.79 54.96
C GLN A 7 12.90 2.78 54.24
N ALA A 8 12.33 3.97 54.05
CA ALA A 8 11.14 4.18 53.23
C ALA A 8 11.49 4.04 51.74
N VAL A 9 10.82 3.12 51.06
CA VAL A 9 10.95 2.88 49.61
C VAL A 9 10.13 3.92 48.86
N LEU A 10 10.79 4.75 48.05
CA LEU A 10 10.14 5.71 47.16
C LEU A 10 9.41 4.98 46.02
N PRO A 11 8.21 5.42 45.61
CA PRO A 11 7.51 4.82 44.48
C PRO A 11 8.18 5.20 43.15
N VAL A 12 8.55 4.18 42.37
CA VAL A 12 9.02 4.32 40.99
C VAL A 12 7.88 4.82 40.12
N LEU A 13 8.00 6.07 39.67
CA LEU A 13 7.11 6.71 38.71
C LEU A 13 7.20 5.96 37.36
N VAL A 14 6.14 5.27 36.96
CA VAL A 14 6.01 4.65 35.64
C VAL A 14 5.60 5.74 34.63
N PRO A 15 6.43 6.09 33.63
CA PRO A 15 5.97 6.99 32.58
C PRO A 15 4.95 6.29 31.69
N ALA A 16 3.81 6.97 31.52
CA ALA A 16 2.73 6.60 30.63
C ALA A 16 3.27 6.30 29.21
N SER A 17 2.84 5.15 28.68
CA SER A 17 3.17 4.71 27.32
C SER A 17 2.73 5.76 26.30
N ALA A 18 3.70 6.34 25.61
CA ALA A 18 3.48 7.27 24.51
C ALA A 18 2.68 6.60 23.38
N ALA A 19 1.53 7.20 23.05
CA ALA A 19 0.70 6.83 21.92
C ALA A 19 1.50 6.85 20.60
N PRO A 20 1.21 5.93 19.66
CA PRO A 20 1.87 5.92 18.35
C PRO A 20 1.50 7.17 17.57
N GLN A 21 2.52 8.00 17.30
CA GLN A 21 2.41 9.22 16.51
C GLN A 21 2.04 8.86 15.06
N ASP A 22 0.84 9.27 14.66
CA ASP A 22 0.34 9.29 13.28
C ASP A 22 1.28 10.12 12.39
N ARG A 23 2.17 9.44 11.66
CA ARG A 23 3.03 10.05 10.66
C ARG A 23 2.51 9.72 9.26
N GLY A 24 1.77 10.67 8.68
CA GLY A 24 2.00 11.00 7.28
C GLY A 24 0.80 10.92 6.34
N GLY A 25 -0.15 11.84 6.53
CA GLY A 25 -1.08 12.28 5.48
C GLY A 25 -0.70 13.66 4.91
N ARG A 26 0.59 13.98 4.74
CA ARG A 26 0.96 15.28 4.15
C ARG A 26 0.57 15.26 2.67
N ARG A 27 -0.44 16.05 2.29
CA ARG A 27 -0.68 16.39 0.88
C ARG A 27 0.64 16.95 0.34
N VAL A 28 1.24 16.26 -0.62
CA VAL A 28 2.42 16.80 -1.29
C VAL A 28 1.92 17.92 -2.18
N SER A 29 2.21 19.17 -1.82
CA SER A 29 2.13 20.28 -2.77
C SER A 29 3.14 19.97 -3.87
N LEU A 30 2.63 19.78 -5.08
CA LEU A 30 3.40 19.47 -6.28
C LEU A 30 4.23 20.68 -6.68
N ALA A 31 5.44 20.80 -6.13
CA ALA A 31 6.51 21.59 -6.72
C ALA A 31 7.50 20.61 -7.37
N GLY A 32 7.53 20.56 -8.69
CA GLY A 32 8.58 19.85 -9.44
C GLY A 32 8.23 18.43 -9.92
N ALA A 33 7.19 18.30 -10.75
CA ALA A 33 7.14 17.25 -11.77
C ALA A 33 6.35 17.80 -12.97
N ALA A 34 6.95 17.73 -14.15
CA ALA A 34 6.54 18.44 -15.35
C ALA A 34 5.03 18.29 -15.70
N ARG A 35 4.46 19.47 -15.94
CA ARG A 35 3.18 19.85 -16.55
C ARG A 35 2.32 18.75 -17.18
N ALA A 36 1.20 18.49 -16.52
CA ALA A 36 -0.12 18.37 -17.16
C ALA A 36 -1.15 19.17 -16.33
N THR A 37 -0.86 20.45 -16.10
CA THR A 37 -1.75 21.40 -15.43
C THR A 37 -2.26 22.40 -16.45
N GLY A 38 -3.18 21.95 -17.29
CA GLY A 38 -4.27 22.79 -17.78
C GLY A 38 -5.54 22.36 -17.04
N PRO A 39 -6.57 23.22 -16.88
CA PRO A 39 -7.86 22.79 -16.38
C PRO A 39 -8.49 21.90 -17.45
N LEU A 40 -8.16 20.61 -17.44
CA LEU A 40 -8.97 19.60 -18.09
C LEU A 40 -10.37 19.77 -17.50
N GLY A 41 -11.31 20.28 -18.31
CA GLY A 41 -12.68 20.51 -17.87
C GLY A 41 -13.25 19.27 -17.17
N GLY A 42 -14.28 19.45 -16.34
CA GLY A 42 -14.84 18.35 -15.53
C GLY A 42 -15.16 17.08 -16.33
N ALA A 43 -15.47 17.20 -17.62
CA ALA A 43 -15.60 16.07 -18.55
C ALA A 43 -14.28 15.30 -18.77
N ALA A 44 -13.19 15.97 -19.13
CA ALA A 44 -11.90 15.33 -19.38
C ALA A 44 -11.32 14.67 -18.10
N ARG A 45 -11.50 15.30 -16.93
CA ARG A 45 -11.12 14.69 -15.65
C ARG A 45 -11.93 13.42 -15.33
N ARG A 46 -13.23 13.40 -15.63
CA ARG A 46 -14.08 12.21 -15.49
C ARG A 46 -13.67 11.09 -16.45
N ALA A 47 -13.38 11.42 -17.71
CA ALA A 47 -12.90 10.46 -18.71
C ALA A 47 -11.55 9.83 -18.28
N ALA A 48 -10.60 10.65 -17.83
CA ALA A 48 -9.33 10.15 -17.30
C ALA A 48 -9.52 9.23 -16.09
N LEU A 49 -10.47 9.54 -15.19
CA LEU A 49 -10.79 8.68 -14.05
C LEU A 49 -11.44 7.36 -14.48
N ALA A 50 -12.29 7.38 -15.51
CA ALA A 50 -12.88 6.18 -16.09
C ALA A 50 -11.81 5.25 -16.68
N GLY A 51 -10.84 5.81 -17.41
CA GLY A 51 -9.69 5.05 -17.91
C GLY A 51 -8.87 4.40 -16.79
N LEU A 52 -8.62 5.13 -15.70
CA LEU A 52 -7.95 4.58 -14.52
C LEU A 52 -8.77 3.53 -13.77
N ARG A 53 -10.11 3.56 -13.86
CA ARG A 53 -10.95 2.50 -13.29
C ARG A 53 -10.93 1.24 -14.16
N ALA A 54 -10.74 1.39 -15.47
CA ALA A 54 -10.57 0.26 -16.40
C ALA A 54 -9.21 -0.43 -16.20
N ASP A 55 -8.12 0.34 -15.98
CA ASP A 55 -6.82 -0.20 -15.56
C ASP A 55 -6.35 0.45 -14.23
N PRO A 56 -6.73 -0.13 -13.07
CA PRO A 56 -6.37 0.42 -11.75
C PRO A 56 -4.86 0.48 -11.51
N ARG A 57 -4.05 -0.28 -12.26
CA ARG A 57 -2.59 -0.29 -12.13
C ARG A 57 -1.97 1.04 -12.54
N GLN A 58 -2.62 1.74 -13.47
CA GLN A 58 -2.20 3.05 -13.96
C GLN A 58 -2.47 4.17 -12.95
N ALA A 59 -3.32 3.94 -11.95
CA ALA A 59 -3.53 4.92 -10.89
C ALA A 59 -2.32 5.02 -9.95
N VAL A 60 -1.45 4.00 -9.94
CA VAL A 60 -0.24 3.94 -9.12
C VAL A 60 0.98 4.38 -9.91
N GLN A 61 1.37 5.63 -9.73
CA GLN A 61 2.50 6.27 -10.39
C GLN A 61 3.77 6.17 -9.56
N GLN A 62 4.87 6.72 -10.09
CA GLN A 62 6.18 6.66 -9.45
C GLN A 62 6.18 7.39 -8.10
N ASP A 63 5.77 8.66 -8.07
CA ASP A 63 5.85 9.52 -6.88
C ASP A 63 4.51 9.70 -6.15
N TRP A 64 3.40 9.40 -6.83
CA TRP A 64 2.06 9.58 -6.30
C TRP A 64 1.11 8.45 -6.73
N ILE A 65 -0.06 8.40 -6.09
CA ILE A 65 -1.17 7.51 -6.38
C ILE A 65 -2.45 8.33 -6.46
N ARG A 66 -3.28 8.11 -7.49
CA ARG A 66 -4.59 8.77 -7.63
C ARG A 66 -5.67 7.99 -6.90
N CYS A 67 -6.50 8.68 -6.13
CA CYS A 67 -7.75 8.09 -5.64
C CYS A 67 -8.74 7.92 -6.79
N LEU A 68 -9.31 6.72 -6.96
CA LEU A 68 -10.26 6.40 -8.03
C LEU A 68 -11.69 6.96 -7.78
N ILE A 69 -11.90 7.61 -6.63
CA ILE A 69 -13.18 8.23 -6.24
C ILE A 69 -13.10 9.74 -6.45
N CYS A 70 -12.18 10.42 -5.77
CA CYS A 70 -12.06 11.88 -5.81
C CYS A 70 -11.02 12.42 -6.79
N ALA A 71 -10.24 11.55 -7.45
CA ALA A 71 -9.15 11.91 -8.36
C ALA A 71 -8.02 12.78 -7.75
N ALA A 72 -7.96 12.89 -6.42
CA ALA A 72 -6.85 13.54 -5.74
C ALA A 72 -5.60 12.64 -5.71
N SER A 73 -4.43 13.26 -5.71
CA SER A 73 -3.13 12.58 -5.70
C SER A 73 -2.52 12.58 -4.30
N PHE A 74 -1.98 11.43 -3.88
CA PHE A 74 -1.35 11.22 -2.57
C PHE A 74 -0.05 10.43 -2.73
N ARG A 75 0.81 10.36 -1.70
CA ARG A 75 1.88 9.36 -1.65
C ARG A 75 1.38 7.98 -1.25
N GLN A 76 0.38 7.93 -0.36
CA GLN A 76 -0.30 6.73 0.10
C GLN A 76 -1.76 7.05 0.38
N LEU A 77 -2.67 6.16 -0.01
CA LEU A 77 -4.06 6.19 0.42
C LEU A 77 -4.12 5.59 1.83
N THR A 78 -4.21 6.46 2.84
CA THR A 78 -4.34 6.05 4.24
C THR A 78 -5.79 5.72 4.59
N ASN A 79 -5.99 5.01 5.71
CA ASN A 79 -7.33 4.71 6.21
C ASN A 79 -8.16 5.98 6.46
N THR A 80 -7.53 7.07 6.89
CA THR A 80 -8.21 8.36 7.11
C THR A 80 -8.84 8.89 5.82
N HIS A 81 -8.12 8.82 4.70
CA HIS A 81 -8.67 9.23 3.40
C HIS A 81 -9.83 8.33 2.97
N LEU A 82 -9.69 7.02 3.11
CA LEU A 82 -10.72 6.06 2.71
C LEU A 82 -11.99 6.14 3.57
N ARG A 83 -11.85 6.43 4.87
CA ARG A 83 -12.98 6.71 5.78
C ARG A 83 -13.79 7.92 5.31
N GLY A 84 -13.15 8.93 4.73
CA GLY A 84 -13.84 10.06 4.08
C GLY A 84 -14.73 9.63 2.90
N HIS A 85 -14.46 8.45 2.32
CA HIS A 85 -15.29 7.81 1.30
C HIS A 85 -16.16 6.68 1.84
N ARG A 86 -16.23 6.51 3.17
CA ARG A 86 -16.94 5.42 3.85
C ARG A 86 -16.50 4.03 3.37
N LEU A 87 -15.20 3.87 3.10
CA LEU A 87 -14.60 2.61 2.66
C LEU A 87 -13.43 2.23 3.55
N THR A 88 -13.23 0.93 3.71
CA THR A 88 -11.99 0.35 4.22
C THR A 88 -10.99 0.11 3.08
N ALA A 89 -9.72 -0.14 3.42
CA ALA A 89 -8.69 -0.48 2.43
C ALA A 89 -9.05 -1.73 1.62
N ASP A 90 -9.64 -2.73 2.27
CA ASP A 90 -10.01 -3.98 1.60
C ASP A 90 -11.23 -3.81 0.70
N GLU A 91 -12.23 -3.03 1.10
CA GLU A 91 -13.36 -2.69 0.24
C GLU A 91 -12.92 -1.85 -0.96
N TYR A 92 -12.02 -0.89 -0.75
CA TYR A 92 -11.45 -0.10 -1.85
C TYR A 92 -10.73 -1.00 -2.85
N LYS A 93 -9.91 -1.95 -2.38
CA LYS A 93 -9.24 -2.93 -3.24
C LYS A 93 -10.24 -3.80 -4.00
N ARG A 94 -11.26 -4.34 -3.32
CA ARG A 94 -12.30 -5.16 -3.96
C ARG A 94 -13.08 -4.39 -5.01
N ARG A 95 -13.52 -3.17 -4.68
CA ARG A 95 -14.34 -2.32 -5.56
C ARG A 95 -13.64 -1.95 -6.85
N PHE A 96 -12.34 -1.67 -6.81
CA PHE A 96 -11.56 -1.30 -7.98
C PHE A 96 -10.71 -2.45 -8.54
N GLY A 97 -10.86 -3.66 -8.00
CA GLY A 97 -10.21 -4.86 -8.49
C GLY A 97 -8.68 -4.89 -8.30
N TYR A 98 -8.15 -4.23 -7.28
CA TYR A 98 -6.75 -4.40 -6.87
C TYR A 98 -6.52 -5.78 -6.23
N ASN A 99 -5.29 -6.28 -6.34
CA ASN A 99 -4.86 -7.47 -5.61
C ASN A 99 -4.91 -7.22 -4.10
N ARG A 100 -5.33 -8.23 -3.31
CA ARG A 100 -5.46 -8.10 -1.84
C ARG A 100 -4.16 -7.65 -1.17
N GLY A 101 -3.02 -8.18 -1.61
CA GLY A 101 -1.69 -7.82 -1.11
C GLY A 101 -1.09 -6.55 -1.72
N ARG A 102 -1.74 -5.90 -2.70
CA ARG A 102 -1.21 -4.68 -3.32
C ARG A 102 -1.22 -3.54 -2.30
N PRO A 103 -0.08 -2.85 -2.09
CA PRO A 103 -0.08 -1.66 -1.27
C PRO A 103 -0.68 -0.46 -2.03
N LEU A 104 -1.54 0.32 -1.37
CA LEU A 104 -2.18 1.52 -1.93
C LEU A 104 -1.28 2.75 -1.80
N MET A 105 -0.06 2.66 -2.32
CA MET A 105 0.95 3.73 -2.28
C MET A 105 1.70 3.84 -3.60
N CYS A 106 2.39 4.97 -3.80
CA CYS A 106 3.25 5.16 -4.97
C CYS A 106 4.42 4.19 -4.99
N ARG A 107 5.00 3.98 -6.18
CA ARG A 107 6.07 2.98 -6.39
C ARG A 107 7.32 3.33 -5.61
N ALA A 108 7.69 4.61 -5.54
CA ALA A 108 8.86 5.07 -4.79
C ALA A 108 8.75 4.74 -3.30
N LEU A 109 7.61 5.03 -2.67
CA LEU A 109 7.38 4.72 -1.25
C LEU A 109 7.37 3.20 -1.00
N SER A 110 6.78 2.44 -1.93
CA SER A 110 6.78 0.98 -1.84
C SER A 110 8.19 0.40 -1.86
N ARG A 111 9.06 0.88 -2.75
CA ARG A 111 10.46 0.44 -2.83
C ARG A 111 11.22 0.76 -1.55
N LEU A 112 11.09 1.99 -1.05
CA LEU A 112 11.68 2.41 0.22
C LEU A 112 11.30 1.47 1.38
N TYR A 113 10.03 1.06 1.46
CA TYR A 113 9.57 0.13 2.50
C TYR A 113 10.14 -1.28 2.33
N THR A 114 10.22 -1.77 1.09
CA THR A 114 10.86 -3.07 0.79
C THR A 114 12.35 -3.05 1.13
N GLU A 115 13.08 -2.00 0.74
CA GLU A 115 14.49 -1.83 1.07
C GLU A 115 14.72 -1.76 2.58
N ARG A 116 13.87 -1.04 3.30
CA ARG A 116 13.91 -0.97 4.77
C ARG A 116 13.63 -2.33 5.42
N ALA A 117 12.69 -3.10 4.87
CA ALA A 117 12.39 -4.45 5.34
C ALA A 117 13.58 -5.40 5.16
N VAL A 118 14.27 -5.31 4.03
CA VAL A 118 15.49 -6.08 3.74
C VAL A 118 16.62 -5.65 4.66
N ARG A 119 16.90 -4.34 4.78
CA ARG A 119 17.94 -3.79 5.66
C ARG A 119 17.75 -4.20 7.12
N ASN A 120 16.52 -4.21 7.60
CA ASN A 120 16.19 -4.60 8.97
C ASN A 120 16.15 -6.12 9.18
N GLY A 121 16.40 -6.92 8.14
CA GLY A 121 16.40 -8.38 8.23
C GLY A 121 15.03 -8.97 8.59
N LEU A 122 13.91 -8.36 8.17
CA LEU A 122 12.57 -8.82 8.56
C LEU A 122 12.33 -10.29 8.19
N ALA A 123 12.93 -10.77 7.10
CA ALA A 123 12.84 -12.17 6.67
C ALA A 123 13.43 -13.17 7.67
N ALA A 124 14.49 -12.78 8.40
CA ALA A 124 15.12 -13.63 9.41
C ALA A 124 14.26 -13.77 10.68
N ARG A 125 13.32 -12.84 10.92
CA ARG A 125 12.44 -12.83 12.09
C ARG A 125 11.15 -13.65 11.91
N ILE A 126 10.96 -14.28 10.75
CA ILE A 126 9.76 -15.07 10.46
C ILE A 126 9.82 -16.39 11.22
N ARG A 127 9.01 -16.52 12.28
CA ARG A 127 8.96 -17.71 13.15
C ARG A 127 8.41 -18.96 12.45
N GLN A 128 7.39 -18.81 11.60
CA GLN A 128 6.74 -19.94 10.95
C GLN A 128 6.60 -19.68 9.45
N ARG A 129 6.88 -20.73 8.67
CA ARG A 129 6.67 -20.76 7.21
C ARG A 129 5.63 -21.86 6.91
N PRO A 130 4.32 -21.57 6.99
CA PRO A 130 3.26 -22.59 6.89
C PRO A 130 3.35 -23.45 5.63
N ILE A 131 3.81 -22.87 4.52
CA ILE A 131 3.99 -23.57 3.24
C ILE A 131 5.07 -24.67 3.31
N LEU A 132 6.08 -24.52 4.17
CA LEU A 132 7.12 -25.54 4.38
C LEU A 132 6.63 -26.62 5.37
N ILE A 133 5.91 -26.20 6.41
CA ILE A 133 5.41 -27.10 7.46
C ILE A 133 4.24 -27.96 6.95
N ARG A 134 3.38 -27.40 6.10
CA ARG A 134 2.18 -28.04 5.54
C ARG A 134 2.19 -27.94 4.01
N PRO A 135 2.83 -28.89 3.30
CA PRO A 135 2.93 -28.89 1.84
C PRO A 135 1.57 -28.87 1.13
N GLU A 136 0.50 -29.34 1.77
CA GLU A 136 -0.87 -29.35 1.25
C GLU A 136 -1.38 -27.93 0.96
N LEU A 137 -0.87 -26.92 1.69
CA LEU A 137 -1.19 -25.52 1.44
C LEU A 137 -0.71 -25.05 0.06
N ARG A 138 0.33 -25.68 -0.53
CA ARG A 138 0.74 -25.40 -1.92
C ARG A 138 -0.35 -25.80 -2.91
N ARG A 139 -0.99 -26.97 -2.69
CA ARG A 139 -2.05 -27.49 -3.55
C ARG A 139 -3.34 -26.68 -3.43
N ARG A 140 -3.61 -26.11 -2.25
CA ARG A 140 -4.72 -25.17 -2.03
C ARG A 140 -4.46 -23.76 -2.60
N GLY A 141 -3.24 -23.48 -3.04
CA GLY A 141 -2.90 -22.22 -3.70
C GLY A 141 -3.75 -22.01 -4.95
N GLY A 142 -4.23 -20.79 -5.17
CA GLY A 142 -4.95 -20.44 -6.40
C GLY A 142 -6.48 -20.54 -6.32
N THR A 143 -7.08 -21.06 -5.25
CA THR A 143 -8.55 -21.08 -5.04
C THR A 143 -9.19 -19.71 -4.79
N ARG A 144 -8.43 -18.62 -4.98
CA ARG A 144 -8.91 -17.26 -4.73
C ARG A 144 -9.60 -16.69 -5.96
N THR A 145 -10.56 -15.81 -5.71
CA THR A 145 -11.13 -14.93 -6.75
C THR A 145 -10.03 -14.13 -7.42
N ILE A 146 -9.90 -14.24 -8.75
CA ILE A 146 -8.91 -13.50 -9.52
C ILE A 146 -9.35 -12.04 -9.59
N ALA A 147 -8.51 -11.12 -9.09
CA ALA A 147 -8.79 -9.69 -9.14
C ALA A 147 -8.60 -9.14 -10.57
N LEU A 148 -9.24 -8.01 -10.89
CA LEU A 148 -9.09 -7.34 -12.18
C LEU A 148 -7.61 -7.04 -12.51
N GLU A 149 -6.87 -6.52 -11.54
CA GLU A 149 -5.43 -6.26 -11.67
C GLU A 149 -4.64 -7.51 -12.08
N GLU A 150 -4.98 -8.68 -11.51
CA GLU A 150 -4.35 -9.95 -11.87
C GLU A 150 -4.74 -10.41 -13.29
N LEU A 151 -6.02 -10.28 -13.68
CA LEU A 151 -6.47 -10.59 -15.04
C LEU A 151 -5.76 -9.73 -16.09
N LEU A 152 -5.67 -8.41 -15.85
CA LEU A 152 -4.99 -7.47 -16.73
C LEU A 152 -3.51 -7.82 -16.88
N THR A 153 -2.85 -8.14 -15.76
CA THR A 153 -1.44 -8.55 -15.77
C THR A 153 -1.23 -9.85 -16.55
N ARG A 154 -2.09 -10.87 -16.36
CA ARG A 154 -2.02 -12.12 -17.14
C ARG A 154 -2.23 -11.88 -18.64
N ARG A 155 -3.18 -11.01 -19.01
CA ARG A 155 -3.42 -10.63 -20.42
C ARG A 155 -2.22 -9.93 -21.03
N GLU A 156 -1.63 -8.99 -20.31
CA GLU A 156 -0.42 -8.27 -20.76
C GLU A 156 0.77 -9.20 -20.96
N VAL A 157 1.01 -10.13 -20.03
CA VAL A 157 2.06 -11.14 -20.17
C VAL A 157 1.81 -12.03 -21.39
N ARG A 158 0.59 -12.54 -21.57
CA ARG A 158 0.24 -13.35 -22.76
C ARG A 158 0.45 -12.57 -24.07
N ARG A 159 0.08 -11.29 -24.08
CA ARG A 159 0.32 -10.42 -25.23
C ARG A 159 1.81 -10.29 -25.53
N ARG A 160 2.63 -9.98 -24.52
CA ARG A 160 4.09 -9.85 -24.68
C ARG A 160 4.77 -11.13 -25.16
N VAL A 161 4.25 -12.30 -24.80
CA VAL A 161 4.77 -13.59 -25.29
C VAL A 161 4.36 -13.82 -26.75
N ARG A 162 3.14 -13.45 -27.13
CA ARG A 162 2.60 -13.64 -28.48
C ARG A 162 3.15 -12.64 -29.49
N GLU A 163 3.44 -11.43 -29.06
CA GLU A 163 4.02 -10.37 -29.88
C GLU A 163 5.54 -10.60 -29.87
N PRO A 164 6.13 -11.24 -30.91
CA PRO A 164 7.58 -11.34 -30.99
C PRO A 164 8.13 -9.92 -30.89
N LEU A 165 9.30 -9.77 -30.27
CA LEU A 165 10.05 -8.52 -30.29
C LEU A 165 10.28 -8.15 -31.75
N THR A 166 9.37 -7.39 -32.35
CA THR A 166 9.65 -6.62 -33.56
C THR A 166 10.63 -5.55 -33.11
N ALA A 167 11.90 -5.95 -33.08
CA ALA A 167 13.01 -5.06 -32.87
C ALA A 167 13.02 -4.00 -33.98
N PRO A 168 13.30 -2.73 -33.68
CA PRO A 168 13.85 -1.84 -34.69
C PRO A 168 15.23 -2.33 -35.15
#